data_AF-A0A7J3J3Z8-F1
#
_entry.id   AF-A0A7J3J3Z8-F1
#
_cell.length_a   1.000
_cell.length_b   1.000
_cell.length_c   1.000
_cell.angle_alpha   90.00
_cell.angle_beta   90.00
_cell.angle_gamma   90.00
#
_symmetry.space_group_name_H-M   'P 1'
#
loop_
_entity.id
_entity.type
_entity.pdbx_description
1 polymer ?
#
loop_
_entity_poly.entity_id
_entity_poly.type
_entity_poly.pdbx_seq_one_letter_code
_entity_poly.pdbx_strand_id
1 'polypeptide(L)' 'VIEGIVKCANPACISNSNEPVQSKFYVKSEEPLILKCHYCGYMMDKSDILKQF' A
#
# COMPACT_ATOMS: atom_id res chain seq x y z
N VAL A 1 -8.56 5.56 5.63
CA VAL A 1 -7.22 4.93 5.76
C VAL A 1 -7.42 3.43 5.64
N ILE A 2 -6.53 2.71 4.98
CA ILE A 2 -6.59 1.24 4.78
C ILE A 2 -5.39 0.61 5.49
N GLU A 3 -5.60 -0.41 6.32
CA GLU A 3 -4.55 -1.03 7.15
C GLU A 3 -4.62 -2.55 7.06
N GLY A 4 -3.48 -3.23 6.91
CA GLY A 4 -3.35 -4.69 6.99
C GLY A 4 -4.02 -5.52 5.87
N ILE A 5 -4.75 -4.89 4.94
CA ILE A 5 -5.50 -5.59 3.87
C ILE A 5 -4.64 -5.82 2.62
N VAL A 6 -3.82 -4.84 2.23
CA VAL A 6 -2.98 -4.88 1.02
C VAL A 6 -1.52 -4.64 1.38
N LYS A 7 -0.59 -5.28 0.67
CA LYS A 7 0.86 -5.11 0.84
C LYS A 7 1.38 -3.97 -0.04
N CYS A 8 2.51 -3.37 0.34
CA CYS A 8 3.14 -2.35 -0.49
C CYS A 8 3.88 -3.00 -1.66
N ALA A 9 3.68 -2.49 -2.88
CA ALA A 9 4.36 -2.97 -4.07
C ALA A 9 5.87 -2.64 -4.09
N ASN A 10 6.32 -1.68 -3.29
CA ASN A 10 7.75 -1.41 -3.11
C ASN A 10 8.40 -2.48 -2.22
N PRO A 11 9.28 -3.36 -2.75
CA PRO A 11 9.89 -4.44 -1.96
C PRO A 11 10.73 -3.93 -0.78
N ALA A 12 11.29 -2.72 -0.88
CA ALA A 12 12.10 -2.10 0.16
C ALA A 12 11.28 -1.38 1.25
N CYS A 13 9.95 -1.43 1.19
CA CYS A 13 9.10 -0.80 2.20
C CYS A 13 9.22 -1.50 3.56
N ILE A 14 9.31 -0.71 4.64
CA ILE A 14 9.40 -1.22 6.01
C ILE A 14 8.23 -2.17 6.38
N SER A 15 7.04 -1.94 5.82
CA SER A 15 5.87 -2.80 6.03
C SER A 15 5.96 -4.19 5.37
N ASN A 16 6.99 -4.43 4.56
CA ASN A 16 7.26 -5.73 3.93
C ASN A 16 8.43 -6.47 4.60
N SER A 17 8.94 -5.94 5.72
CA SER A 17 10.06 -6.50 6.48
C SER A 17 9.57 -7.24 7.73
N ASN A 18 10.51 -7.67 8.59
CA ASN A 18 10.20 -8.30 9.89
C ASN A 18 9.89 -7.28 11.00
N GLU A 19 9.78 -5.98 10.67
CA GLU A 19 9.35 -4.98 11.63
C GLU A 19 7.91 -5.25 12.10
N PRO A 20 7.58 -5.01 13.38
CA PRO A 20 6.27 -5.29 13.96
C PRO A 20 5.24 -4.21 13.58
N VAL A 21 5.10 -3.92 12.29
CA VAL A 21 4.19 -2.91 11.75
C VAL A 21 3.31 -3.49 10.64
N GLN A 22 2.04 -3.06 10.60
CA GLN A 22 1.14 -3.41 9.51
C GLN A 22 1.26 -2.40 8.37
N SER A 23 0.96 -2.86 7.15
CA SER A 23 0.83 -1.96 6.00
C SER A 23 -0.28 -0.94 6.23
N LYS A 24 -0.05 0.31 5.82
CA LYS A 24 -0.99 1.42 6.01
C LYS A 24 -0.98 2.32 4.79
N PHE A 25 -2.16 2.67 4.29
CA PHE A 25 -2.35 3.46 3.09
C PHE A 25 -3.38 4.57 3.27
N TYR A 26 -3.11 5.71 2.63
CA TYR A 26 -4.06 6.80 2.47
C TYR A 26 -4.69 6.72 1.09
N VAL A 27 -6.01 6.82 1.01
CA VAL A 27 -6.72 7.01 -0.25
C VAL A 27 -6.45 8.43 -0.72
N LYS A 28 -5.81 8.58 -1.88
CA LYS A 28 -5.53 9.88 -2.50
C LYS A 28 -6.55 10.25 -3.55
N SER A 29 -7.12 9.25 -4.21
CA SER A 29 -8.20 9.37 -5.17
C SER A 29 -9.01 8.07 -5.14
N GLU A 30 -10.33 8.18 -5.27
CA GLU A 30 -11.22 7.02 -5.38
C GLU A 30 -11.47 6.62 -6.83
N GLU A 31 -11.49 7.61 -7.75
CA GLU A 31 -11.68 7.40 -9.19
C GLU A 31 -10.75 8.37 -9.98
N PRO A 32 -9.65 7.89 -10.58
CA PRO A 32 -9.14 6.52 -10.47
C PRO A 32 -8.66 6.21 -9.04
N LEU A 33 -8.75 4.94 -8.64
CA LEU A 33 -8.29 4.52 -7.31
C LEU A 33 -6.77 4.65 -7.20
N ILE A 34 -6.32 5.48 -6.25
CA ILE A 34 -4.91 5.69 -5.95
C ILE A 34 -4.69 5.63 -4.44
N LEU A 35 -3.82 4.72 -4.01
CA LEU A 35 -3.40 4.54 -2.62
C LEU A 35 -1.96 5.02 -2.43
N LYS A 36 -1.71 5.81 -1.38
CA LYS A 36 -0.36 6.24 -0.98
C LYS A 36 0.08 5.48 0.27
N CYS A 37 1.20 4.76 0.19
CA CYS A 37 1.80 4.11 1.35
C CYS A 37 2.17 5.14 2.43
N HIS A 38 1.83 4.85 3.67
CA HIS A 38 2.17 5.71 4.81
C HIS A 38 3.68 5.79 5.05
N TYR A 39 4.42 4.70 4.82
CA TYR A 39 5.83 4.60 5.19
C TYR A 39 6.77 5.11 4.09
N CYS A 40 6.73 4.52 2.90
CA CYS A 40 7.66 4.88 1.82
C CYS A 40 7.07 5.88 0.80
N GLY A 41 5.78 6.23 0.93
CA GLY A 41 5.11 7.14 0.02
C GLY A 41 4.78 6.58 -1.36
N TYR A 42 5.08 5.30 -1.63
CA TYR A 42 4.79 4.64 -2.91
C TYR A 42 3.29 4.72 -3.25
N MET A 43 2.99 4.99 -4.51
CA MET A 43 1.63 5.14 -5.03
C MET A 43 1.24 3.86 -5.75
N MET A 44 0.08 3.32 -5.43
CA MET A 44 -0.46 2.10 -6.03
C MET A 44 -1.81 2.38 -6.65
N ASP A 45 -2.04 1.83 -7.83
CA ASP A 45 -3.32 1.89 -8.51
C ASP A 45 -4.14 0.59 -8.32
N LYS A 46 -5.34 0.56 -8.89
CA LYS A 46 -6.21 -0.61 -8.86
C LYS A 46 -5.54 -1.87 -9.41
N SER A 47 -4.70 -1.76 -10.43
CA SER A 47 -4.01 -2.90 -11.04
C SER A 47 -2.96 -3.50 -10.12
N ASP A 48 -2.25 -2.67 -9.36
CA ASP A 48 -1.26 -3.13 -8.37
C ASP A 48 -1.91 -3.88 -7.20
N ILE A 49 -3.13 -3.48 -6.83
CA ILE A 49 -3.91 -4.14 -5.79
C ILE A 49 -4.41 -5.51 -6.27
N LEU A 50 -4.94 -5.58 -7.50
CA LEU A 50 -5.50 -6.82 -8.06
C LEU A 50 -4.45 -7.92 -8.25
N LYS A 51 -3.18 -7.58 -8.46
CA LYS A 51 -2.07 -8.57 -8.58
C LYS A 51 -1.74 -9.31 -7.28
N GLN A 52 -2.32 -8.92 -6.15
CA GLN A 52 -2.04 -9.54 -4.84
C GLN A 52 -2.96 -10.73 -4.50
N PHE A 53 -3.94 -10.99 -5.36
CA PHE A 53 -4.92 -12.08 -5.26
C PHE A 53 -4.81 -12.98 -6.49
#